data_AF-A0A519YWD6-F1
#
_entry.id   AF-A0A519YWD6-F1
#
_cell.length_a   1.000
_cell.length_b   1.000
_cell.length_c   1.000
_cell.angle_alpha   90.00
_cell.angle_beta   90.00
_cell.angle_gamma   90.00
#
_symmetry.space_group_name_H-M   'P 1'
#
loop_
_entity.id
_entity.type
_entity.pdbx_description
1 polymer ?
#
loop_
_entity_poly.entity_id
_entity_poly.type
_entity_poly.pdbx_seq_one_letter_code
_entity_poly.pdbx_strand_id
1 'polypeptide(L)'
;GRPGSPITLNIRGSSASDQATAAGATAEPLYVVDGITVSRDAFDNLDASMVENMTFLKDASAAIYGASGAKGVVLITTKKGQSGSLKVDFGANLGVSKAVQTLEMLNTQQFLELRNEAFANDNNTPTATNAPDLLSWSQADNTNWQDKLFGYSAPFSNYQLSMGAGTDQIRYLFSGNYTNQGDPLPGSKAYNRINGSLNITSQSKNGKFKLNASVNYASDKNNTIPTDLAQYYNLAPNYHLYNPDGSYYWFGTSLQNPYAFMERTSISKSKSLLANMVASYQILPSLEAKVSFGYNLKKMDQLQKLPSTGFNPALASGPQAAYGFSDYNSYIVEPQLNYTKSFGKHELKVLLGGSWQQSVAEGHYLLGTNFASDSQLDNMAQAG
;
A
#
# COMPACT_ATOMS: atom_id res chain seq x y z
N GLY A 1 6.45 -0.22 9.85
CA GLY A 1 5.65 -0.23 8.60
C GLY A 1 4.54 -1.26 8.73
N ARG A 2 3.36 -1.02 8.15
CA ARG A 2 2.22 -1.96 8.21
C ARG A 2 2.10 -2.76 6.91
N PRO A 3 1.59 -4.00 6.94
CA PRO A 3 1.30 -4.77 5.72
C PRO A 3 0.45 -3.96 4.72
N GLY A 4 0.86 -3.98 3.45
CA GLY A 4 0.19 -3.25 2.36
C GLY A 4 0.34 -1.72 2.40
N SER A 5 1.23 -1.15 3.21
CA SER A 5 1.50 0.30 3.19
C SER A 5 2.18 0.73 1.88
N PRO A 6 1.84 1.89 1.31
CA PRO A 6 2.53 2.43 0.16
C PRO A 6 3.98 2.82 0.52
N ILE A 7 4.84 2.86 -0.49
CA ILE A 7 6.23 3.30 -0.37
C ILE A 7 6.32 4.76 -0.82
N THR A 8 7.07 5.60 -0.12
CA THR A 8 7.43 6.93 -0.63
C THR A 8 8.70 6.82 -1.46
N LEU A 9 8.67 7.30 -2.71
CA LEU A 9 9.83 7.30 -3.59
C LEU A 9 10.19 8.72 -3.98
N ASN A 10 11.45 9.07 -3.81
CA ASN A 10 11.96 10.38 -4.20
C ASN A 10 13.27 10.24 -4.98
N ILE A 11 13.34 10.88 -6.14
CA ILE A 11 14.56 10.96 -6.92
C ILE A 11 15.19 12.34 -6.65
N ARG A 12 16.39 12.33 -6.06
CA ARG A 12 17.21 13.52 -5.76
C ARG A 12 16.62 14.52 -4.76
N GLY A 13 15.77 14.07 -3.84
CA GLY A 13 15.23 14.95 -2.81
C GLY A 13 14.33 16.05 -3.39
N SER A 14 13.71 15.77 -4.54
CA SER A 14 12.65 16.61 -5.10
C SER A 14 11.61 16.94 -4.04
N SER A 15 11.16 18.18 -3.98
CA SER A 15 10.18 18.61 -2.99
C SER A 15 9.17 19.54 -3.63
N ALA A 16 7.96 19.51 -3.09
CA ALA A 16 6.91 20.47 -3.37
C ALA A 16 6.53 21.08 -2.02
N SER A 17 6.37 22.40 -1.96
CA SER A 17 5.85 23.03 -0.75
C SER A 17 4.40 22.60 -0.51
N ASP A 18 3.93 22.66 0.73
CA ASP A 18 2.55 22.28 1.05
C ASP A 18 1.52 23.10 0.25
N GLN A 19 1.80 24.40 0.06
CA GLN A 19 0.96 25.26 -0.79
C GLN A 19 1.00 24.85 -2.26
N ALA A 20 2.15 24.45 -2.79
CA ALA A 20 2.25 23.97 -4.16
C ALA A 20 1.53 22.63 -4.32
N THR A 21 1.65 21.73 -3.34
CA THR A 21 0.95 20.43 -3.32
C THR A 21 -0.57 20.63 -3.28
N ALA A 22 -1.05 21.59 -2.48
CA ALA A 22 -2.46 21.97 -2.46
C ALA A 22 -2.95 22.54 -3.80
N ALA A 23 -2.06 23.15 -4.59
CA ALA A 23 -2.33 23.62 -5.95
C ALA A 23 -2.08 22.54 -7.04
N GLY A 24 -1.83 21.28 -6.65
CA GLY A 24 -1.66 20.15 -7.57
C GLY A 24 -0.21 19.84 -7.98
N ALA A 25 0.78 20.51 -7.39
CA ALA A 25 2.17 20.09 -7.55
C ALA A 25 2.44 18.76 -6.82
N THR A 26 3.46 18.04 -7.27
CA THR A 26 3.88 16.78 -6.65
C THR A 26 5.39 16.69 -6.65
N ALA A 27 5.99 16.02 -5.67
CA ALA A 27 7.40 15.66 -5.67
C ALA A 27 7.65 14.26 -6.28
N GLU A 28 6.59 13.51 -6.61
CA GLU A 28 6.72 12.15 -7.13
C GLU A 28 7.35 12.15 -8.54
N PRO A 29 8.19 11.14 -8.86
CA PRO A 29 8.70 10.96 -10.21
C PRO A 29 7.60 10.53 -11.18
N LEU A 30 7.89 10.60 -12.48
CA LEU A 30 7.02 10.03 -13.49
C LEU A 30 7.16 8.51 -13.51
N TYR A 31 6.04 7.78 -13.51
CA TYR A 31 6.04 6.32 -13.65
C TYR A 31 5.67 5.94 -15.07
N VAL A 32 6.47 5.06 -15.68
CA VAL A 32 6.26 4.58 -17.05
C VAL A 32 6.31 3.06 -17.03
N VAL A 33 5.23 2.39 -17.45
CA VAL A 33 5.14 0.92 -17.54
C VAL A 33 5.00 0.55 -19.01
N ASP A 34 5.93 -0.24 -19.53
CA ASP A 34 5.97 -0.67 -20.94
C ASP A 34 5.88 0.50 -21.95
N GLY A 35 6.45 1.65 -21.57
CA GLY A 35 6.48 2.87 -22.39
C GLY A 35 5.22 3.73 -22.29
N ILE A 36 4.30 3.42 -21.38
CA ILE A 36 3.08 4.19 -21.12
C ILE A 36 3.18 4.87 -19.77
N THR A 37 2.90 6.17 -19.71
CA THR A 37 2.83 6.90 -18.45
C THR A 37 1.66 6.38 -17.60
N VAL A 38 1.93 6.07 -16.34
CA VAL A 38 0.91 5.59 -15.40
C VAL A 38 0.87 6.46 -14.15
N SER A 39 -0.31 6.50 -13.50
CA SER A 39 -0.47 7.14 -12.20
C SER A 39 0.35 6.44 -11.11
N ARG A 40 0.66 7.15 -10.02
CA ARG A 40 1.28 6.59 -8.81
C ARG A 40 0.55 5.35 -8.30
N ASP A 41 -0.79 5.42 -8.25
CA ASP A 41 -1.66 4.32 -7.82
C ASP A 41 -1.53 3.08 -8.72
N ALA A 42 -1.47 3.28 -10.04
CA ALA A 42 -1.24 2.17 -10.97
C ALA A 42 0.11 1.49 -10.74
N PHE A 43 1.16 2.29 -10.46
CA PHE A 43 2.48 1.75 -10.14
C PHE A 43 2.49 0.95 -8.84
N ASP A 44 1.86 1.46 -7.76
CA ASP A 44 1.76 0.73 -6.49
C ASP A 44 0.98 -0.58 -6.61
N ASN A 45 0.03 -0.63 -7.53
CA ASN A 45 -0.76 -1.83 -7.77
C ASN A 45 -0.08 -2.86 -8.68
N LEU A 46 1.04 -2.51 -9.30
CA LEU A 46 1.78 -3.42 -10.16
C LEU A 46 2.36 -4.57 -9.32
N ASP A 47 2.12 -5.79 -9.78
CA ASP A 47 2.69 -6.97 -9.15
C ASP A 47 4.19 -7.08 -9.45
N ALA A 48 5.03 -7.04 -8.41
CA ALA A 48 6.48 -7.12 -8.57
C ALA A 48 6.94 -8.38 -9.33
N SER A 49 6.18 -9.49 -9.27
CA SER A 49 6.52 -10.72 -9.99
C SER A 49 6.48 -10.57 -11.51
N MET A 50 5.76 -9.56 -12.02
CA MET A 50 5.66 -9.26 -13.44
C MET A 50 6.74 -8.33 -13.96
N VAL A 51 7.52 -7.71 -13.06
CA VAL A 51 8.60 -6.79 -13.44
C VAL A 51 9.80 -7.59 -13.93
N GLU A 52 10.23 -7.29 -15.15
CA GLU A 52 11.50 -7.80 -15.69
C GLU A 52 12.64 -6.88 -15.27
N ASN A 53 12.46 -5.56 -15.41
CA ASN A 53 13.42 -4.57 -14.97
C ASN A 53 12.77 -3.28 -14.51
N MET A 54 13.48 -2.58 -13.64
CA MET A 54 13.16 -1.23 -13.17
C MET A 54 14.37 -0.33 -13.41
N THR A 55 14.19 0.74 -14.18
CA THR A 55 15.23 1.70 -14.56
C THR A 55 14.87 3.09 -14.06
N PHE A 56 15.84 3.80 -13.49
CA PHE A 56 15.67 5.16 -12.99
C PHE A 56 16.39 6.15 -13.90
N LEU A 57 15.67 7.04 -14.56
CA LEU A 57 16.25 8.13 -15.34
C LEU A 57 16.44 9.37 -14.46
N LYS A 58 17.64 9.94 -14.55
CA LYS A 58 18.07 11.13 -13.82
C LYS A 58 18.55 12.18 -14.83
N ASP A 59 18.31 13.46 -14.54
CA ASP A 59 18.75 14.60 -15.38
C ASP A 59 18.34 14.52 -16.86
N ALA A 60 19.29 14.77 -17.76
CA ALA A 60 19.10 14.85 -19.20
C ALA A 60 18.50 13.56 -19.80
N SER A 61 18.70 12.40 -19.17
CA SER A 61 18.09 11.14 -19.64
C SER A 61 16.56 11.14 -19.49
N ALA A 62 16.01 11.91 -18.54
CA ALA A 62 14.57 12.07 -18.35
C ALA A 62 13.94 13.14 -19.27
N ALA A 63 14.76 13.96 -19.95
CA ALA A 63 14.29 15.08 -20.77
C ALA A 63 13.38 14.65 -21.93
N ILE A 64 13.46 13.39 -22.36
CA ILE A 64 12.56 12.82 -23.38
C ILE A 64 11.09 12.78 -22.93
N TYR A 65 10.83 12.83 -21.62
CA TYR A 65 9.50 12.90 -21.01
C TYR A 65 9.06 14.34 -20.67
N GLY A 66 9.83 15.34 -21.12
CA GLY A 66 9.51 16.75 -20.97
C GLY A 66 9.42 17.22 -19.52
N ALA A 67 8.54 18.19 -19.25
CA ALA A 67 8.35 18.77 -17.92
C ALA A 67 7.95 17.72 -16.85
N SER A 68 7.21 16.67 -17.25
CA SER A 68 6.81 15.58 -16.36
C SER A 68 8.00 14.74 -15.89
N GLY A 69 9.07 14.67 -16.68
CA GLY A 69 10.32 13.97 -16.32
C GLY A 69 11.28 14.78 -15.46
N ALA A 70 10.99 16.06 -15.16
CA ALA A 70 11.90 16.94 -14.42
C ALA A 70 12.23 16.44 -12.99
N LYS A 71 11.34 15.64 -12.41
CA LYS A 71 11.46 15.02 -11.08
C LYS A 71 12.11 13.63 -11.13
N GLY A 72 12.60 13.23 -12.31
CA GLY A 72 13.06 11.87 -12.61
C GLY A 72 11.94 10.96 -13.12
N VAL A 73 12.34 9.84 -13.72
CA VAL A 73 11.41 8.86 -14.31
C VAL A 73 11.77 7.46 -13.83
N VAL A 74 10.76 6.70 -13.43
CA VAL A 74 10.84 5.27 -13.12
C VAL A 74 10.24 4.50 -14.28
N LEU A 75 11.09 3.81 -15.03
CA LEU A 75 10.66 2.93 -16.12
C LEU A 75 10.58 1.50 -15.62
N ILE A 76 9.44 0.88 -15.89
CA ILE A 76 9.20 -0.54 -15.67
C ILE A 76 9.04 -1.21 -17.02
N THR A 77 9.81 -2.28 -17.22
CA THR A 77 9.55 -3.23 -18.29
C THR A 77 8.94 -4.47 -17.68
N THR A 78 7.80 -4.91 -18.20
CA THR A 78 7.17 -6.16 -17.75
C THR A 78 7.75 -7.37 -18.48
N LYS A 79 7.64 -8.53 -17.83
CA LYS A 79 8.02 -9.83 -18.39
C LYS A 79 7.18 -10.13 -19.64
N LYS A 80 7.85 -10.61 -20.68
CA LYS A 80 7.22 -10.99 -21.96
C LYS A 80 7.34 -12.48 -22.21
N GLY A 81 6.39 -13.03 -22.97
CA GLY A 81 6.50 -14.39 -23.46
C GLY A 81 7.75 -14.58 -24.32
N GLN A 82 8.29 -15.80 -24.30
CA GLN A 82 9.43 -16.20 -25.13
C GLN A 82 8.95 -17.09 -26.28
N SER A 83 9.63 -17.03 -27.42
CA SER A 83 9.43 -18.04 -28.48
C SER A 83 9.83 -19.42 -27.98
N GLY A 84 9.11 -20.45 -28.42
CA GLY A 84 9.37 -21.84 -28.09
C GLY A 84 8.18 -22.55 -27.43
N SER A 85 8.47 -23.73 -26.90
CA SER A 85 7.51 -24.55 -26.18
C SER A 85 7.03 -23.87 -24.91
N LEU A 86 5.90 -24.35 -24.38
CA LEU A 86 5.36 -23.92 -23.09
C LEU A 86 6.43 -24.02 -21.99
N LYS A 87 6.68 -22.90 -21.33
CA LYS A 87 7.44 -22.81 -20.08
C LYS A 87 6.48 -22.49 -18.94
N VAL A 88 6.66 -23.19 -17.83
CA VAL A 88 5.90 -22.99 -16.60
C VAL A 88 6.88 -22.79 -15.48
N ASP A 89 6.77 -21.66 -14.79
CA ASP A 89 7.60 -21.33 -13.63
C ASP A 89 6.69 -21.18 -12.42
N PHE A 90 7.06 -21.84 -11.32
CA PHE A 90 6.38 -21.74 -10.04
C PHE A 90 7.37 -21.27 -8.97
N GLY A 91 6.98 -20.24 -8.23
CA GLY A 91 7.74 -19.70 -7.11
C GLY A 91 6.91 -19.69 -5.84
N ALA A 92 7.54 -19.99 -4.70
CA ALA A 92 6.92 -19.91 -3.40
C ALA A 92 7.92 -19.32 -2.40
N ASN A 93 7.56 -18.20 -1.80
CA ASN A 93 8.32 -17.57 -0.72
C ASN A 93 7.49 -17.64 0.55
N LEU A 94 8.02 -18.27 1.58
CA LEU A 94 7.40 -18.42 2.89
C LEU A 94 8.31 -17.79 3.93
N GLY A 95 7.72 -17.14 4.93
CA GLY A 95 8.49 -16.50 5.97
C GLY A 95 7.67 -16.12 7.18
N VAL A 96 8.34 -15.54 8.16
CA VAL A 96 7.74 -15.01 9.37
C VAL A 96 8.31 -13.62 9.61
N SER A 97 7.43 -12.65 9.87
CA SER A 97 7.78 -11.27 10.20
C SER A 97 7.65 -11.07 11.72
N LYS A 98 8.58 -10.36 12.33
CA LYS A 98 8.55 -9.97 13.74
C LYS A 98 9.13 -8.57 13.90
N ALA A 99 8.74 -7.84 14.94
CA ALA A 99 9.41 -6.59 15.31
C ALA A 99 10.90 -6.83 15.56
N VAL A 100 11.76 -6.05 14.89
CA VAL A 100 13.22 -6.29 14.85
C VAL A 100 13.96 -5.46 15.91
N GLN A 101 13.46 -4.28 16.24
CA GLN A 101 14.11 -3.37 17.18
C GLN A 101 13.13 -3.00 18.29
N THR A 102 13.54 -3.27 19.53
CA THR A 102 12.82 -2.93 20.76
C THR A 102 13.76 -2.17 21.68
N LEU A 103 13.21 -1.26 22.49
CA LEU A 103 13.96 -0.57 23.53
C LEU A 103 14.18 -1.48 24.74
N GLU A 104 15.33 -1.38 25.39
CA GLU A 104 15.50 -1.96 26.72
C GLU A 104 14.71 -1.11 27.72
N MET A 105 13.74 -1.72 28.38
CA MET A 105 12.84 -1.02 29.30
C MET A 105 13.15 -1.43 30.74
N LEU A 106 12.89 -0.52 31.67
CA LEU A 106 12.95 -0.81 33.10
C LEU A 106 11.99 -1.95 33.45
N ASN A 107 12.44 -2.85 34.33
CA ASN A 107 11.51 -3.76 34.99
C ASN A 107 10.69 -3.02 36.05
N THR A 108 9.64 -3.67 36.59
CA THR A 108 8.76 -3.06 37.59
C THR A 108 9.50 -2.47 38.79
N GLN A 109 10.49 -3.16 39.35
CA GLN A 109 11.20 -2.65 40.54
C GLN A 109 11.95 -1.35 40.24
N GLN A 110 12.71 -1.32 39.14
CA GLN A 110 13.40 -0.12 38.68
C GLN A 110 12.44 1.03 38.34
N PHE A 111 11.28 0.70 37.75
CA PHE A 111 10.25 1.67 37.45
C PHE A 111 9.64 2.29 38.73
N LEU A 112 9.34 1.46 39.75
CA LEU A 112 8.78 1.92 41.02
C LEU A 112 9.81 2.74 41.83
N GLU A 113 11.10 2.38 41.79
CA GLU A 113 12.19 3.17 42.36
C GLU A 113 12.23 4.58 41.76
N LEU A 114 12.24 4.67 40.42
CA LEU A 114 12.22 5.95 39.69
C LEU A 114 10.96 6.77 40.01
N ARG A 115 9.79 6.11 40.15
CA ARG A 115 8.53 6.77 40.49
C ARG A 115 8.56 7.34 41.91
N ASN A 116 9.07 6.61 42.89
CA ASN A 116 9.26 7.12 44.26
C ASN A 116 10.22 8.31 44.28
N GLU A 117 11.33 8.24 43.55
CA GLU A 117 12.29 9.35 43.43
C GLU A 117 11.63 10.61 42.82
N ALA A 118 10.81 10.44 41.78
CA ALA A 118 10.08 11.55 41.17
C ALA A 118 9.13 12.24 42.16
N PHE A 119 8.33 11.48 42.91
CA PHE A 119 7.44 12.05 43.94
C PHE A 119 8.21 12.76 45.06
N ALA A 120 9.35 12.19 45.49
CA ALA A 120 10.22 12.82 46.47
C ALA A 120 10.80 14.15 45.97
N ASN A 121 11.27 14.19 44.71
CA ASN A 121 11.82 15.41 44.08
C ASN A 121 10.76 16.51 43.89
N ASP A 122 9.51 16.13 43.56
CA ASP A 122 8.39 17.05 43.38
C ASP A 122 7.75 17.50 44.71
N ASN A 123 8.22 16.97 45.86
CA ASN A 123 7.60 17.16 47.18
C ASN A 123 6.08 16.83 47.19
N ASN A 124 5.68 15.81 46.44
CA ASN A 124 4.29 15.40 46.31
C ASN A 124 4.09 14.00 46.91
N THR A 125 2.95 13.77 47.56
CA THR A 125 2.64 12.47 48.15
C THR A 125 1.92 11.58 47.13
N PRO A 126 2.38 10.35 46.89
CA PRO A 126 1.65 9.42 46.04
C PRO A 126 0.29 9.07 46.66
N THR A 127 -0.72 8.98 45.80
CA THR A 127 -2.11 8.62 46.13
C THR A 127 -2.57 7.53 45.17
N ALA A 128 -3.63 6.79 45.53
CA ALA A 128 -4.19 5.77 44.64
C ALA A 128 -4.63 6.34 43.28
N THR A 129 -4.89 7.65 43.17
CA THR A 129 -5.31 8.30 41.93
C THR A 129 -4.15 8.72 41.04
N ASN A 130 -3.10 9.33 41.59
CA ASN A 130 -1.95 9.86 40.83
C ASN A 130 -0.76 8.88 40.72
N ALA A 131 -0.76 7.84 41.55
CA ALA A 131 0.29 6.83 41.65
C ALA A 131 -0.27 5.42 41.91
N PRO A 132 -1.26 4.96 41.12
CA PRO A 132 -1.80 3.61 41.29
C PRO A 132 -0.72 2.54 41.09
N ASP A 133 0.30 2.82 40.28
CA ASP A 133 1.47 1.96 40.08
C ASP A 133 2.21 1.65 41.39
N LEU A 134 2.24 2.61 42.32
CA LEU A 134 2.88 2.45 43.64
C LEU A 134 1.92 1.90 44.70
N LEU A 135 0.62 2.22 44.63
CA LEU A 135 -0.28 2.04 45.77
C LEU A 135 -1.45 1.09 45.55
N SER A 136 -1.76 0.72 44.31
CA SER A 136 -2.99 -0.03 43.98
C SER A 136 -2.77 -1.19 43.02
N TRP A 137 -1.85 -1.05 42.07
CA TRP A 137 -1.50 -2.12 41.13
C TRP A 137 -0.53 -3.11 41.78
N SER A 138 -0.51 -4.33 41.25
CA SER A 138 0.43 -5.37 41.68
C SER A 138 1.86 -4.89 41.47
N GLN A 139 2.68 -4.84 42.52
CA GLN A 139 4.10 -4.52 42.37
C GLN A 139 4.94 -5.74 41.90
N ALA A 140 4.30 -6.92 41.80
CA ALA A 140 4.92 -8.15 41.32
C ALA A 140 4.79 -8.32 39.79
N ASP A 141 3.80 -7.68 39.18
CA ASP A 141 3.54 -7.80 37.74
C ASP A 141 4.62 -7.06 36.95
N ASN A 142 5.18 -7.69 35.92
CA ASN A 142 6.23 -7.13 35.07
C ASN A 142 5.98 -7.44 33.59
N THR A 143 5.25 -6.55 32.93
CA THR A 143 4.84 -6.68 31.54
C THR A 143 5.82 -5.97 30.61
N ASN A 144 6.39 -6.70 29.65
CA ASN A 144 7.05 -6.10 28.50
C ASN A 144 5.99 -5.70 27.47
N TRP A 145 5.64 -4.41 27.42
CA TRP A 145 4.61 -3.90 26.51
C TRP A 145 4.97 -4.01 25.04
N GLN A 146 6.25 -3.92 24.68
CA GLN A 146 6.68 -4.05 23.29
C GLN A 146 6.44 -5.46 22.77
N ASP A 147 6.81 -6.47 23.56
CA ASP A 147 6.56 -7.87 23.22
C ASP A 147 5.05 -8.18 23.19
N LYS A 148 4.30 -7.66 24.17
CA LYS A 148 2.87 -7.90 24.32
C LYS A 148 1.99 -7.20 23.27
N LEU A 149 2.41 -6.06 22.73
CA LEU A 149 1.60 -5.27 21.79
C LEU A 149 2.01 -5.44 20.32
N PHE A 150 3.28 -5.74 20.06
CA PHE A 150 3.78 -5.85 18.68
C PHE A 150 4.95 -6.85 18.54
N GLY A 151 5.15 -7.74 19.52
CA GLY A 151 6.16 -8.79 19.48
C GLY A 151 5.72 -10.10 18.82
N TYR A 152 4.50 -10.16 18.29
CA TYR A 152 3.98 -11.38 17.67
C TYR A 152 4.69 -11.69 16.35
N SER A 153 4.83 -12.98 16.09
CA SER A 153 5.31 -13.50 14.82
C SER A 153 4.15 -13.59 13.83
N ALA A 154 4.28 -12.93 12.69
CA ALA A 154 3.28 -12.88 11.64
C ALA A 154 3.72 -13.70 10.42
N PRO A 155 2.96 -14.71 9.98
CA PRO A 155 3.32 -15.50 8.81
C PRO A 155 3.21 -14.67 7.52
N PHE A 156 4.13 -14.93 6.61
CA PHE A 156 4.16 -14.38 5.26
C PHE A 156 4.20 -15.52 4.24
N SER A 157 3.39 -15.42 3.19
CA SER A 157 3.47 -16.31 2.04
C SER A 157 3.21 -15.57 0.75
N ASN A 158 3.94 -15.98 -0.29
CA ASN A 158 3.82 -15.42 -1.62
C ASN A 158 4.02 -16.54 -2.65
N TYR A 159 2.96 -16.87 -3.40
CA TYR A 159 3.00 -17.89 -4.45
C TYR A 159 2.88 -17.23 -5.83
N GLN A 160 3.76 -17.58 -6.76
CA GLN A 160 3.77 -17.09 -8.14
C GLN A 160 3.66 -18.28 -9.08
N LEU A 161 2.85 -18.16 -10.10
CA LEU A 161 2.80 -19.09 -11.22
C LEU A 161 2.85 -18.27 -12.51
N SER A 162 3.78 -18.57 -13.40
CA SER A 162 3.80 -18.00 -14.74
C SER A 162 3.87 -19.07 -15.81
N MET A 163 3.14 -18.86 -16.89
CA MET A 163 3.09 -19.76 -18.04
C MET A 163 3.25 -18.95 -19.31
N GLY A 164 4.23 -19.28 -20.14
CA GLY A 164 4.47 -18.56 -21.38
C GLY A 164 4.86 -19.49 -22.51
N ALA A 165 4.47 -19.13 -23.72
CA ALA A 165 4.91 -19.80 -24.94
C ALA A 165 4.77 -18.84 -26.13
N GLY A 166 5.22 -19.28 -27.29
CA GLY A 166 5.00 -18.51 -28.50
C GLY A 166 5.79 -18.97 -29.70
N THR A 167 5.51 -18.31 -30.82
CA THR A 167 6.33 -18.31 -32.02
C THR A 167 6.97 -16.94 -32.18
N ASP A 168 7.78 -16.77 -33.23
CA ASP A 168 8.36 -15.47 -33.55
C ASP A 168 7.31 -14.41 -33.92
N GLN A 169 6.10 -14.81 -34.28
CA GLN A 169 4.99 -13.91 -34.62
C GLN A 169 4.07 -13.59 -33.45
N ILE A 170 3.96 -14.48 -32.46
CA ILE A 170 3.11 -14.25 -31.29
C ILE A 170 3.70 -14.94 -30.06
N ARG A 171 3.87 -14.17 -29.00
CA ARG A 171 4.38 -14.60 -27.71
C ARG A 171 3.40 -14.16 -26.64
N TYR A 172 3.07 -15.06 -25.74
CA TYR A 172 2.17 -14.78 -24.63
C TYR A 172 2.78 -15.22 -23.30
N LEU A 173 2.44 -14.50 -22.25
CA LEU A 173 2.78 -14.83 -20.87
C LEU A 173 1.56 -14.56 -20.00
N PHE A 174 1.08 -15.60 -19.34
CA PHE A 174 0.12 -15.52 -18.25
C PHE A 174 0.88 -15.59 -16.93
N SER A 175 0.47 -14.82 -15.93
CA SER A 175 1.03 -14.95 -14.58
C SER A 175 -0.03 -14.70 -13.52
N GLY A 176 0.01 -15.50 -12.46
CA GLY A 176 -0.83 -15.37 -11.28
C GLY A 176 0.03 -15.25 -10.03
N ASN A 177 -0.41 -14.45 -9.08
CA ASN A 177 0.24 -14.27 -7.80
C ASN A 177 -0.77 -14.24 -6.65
N TYR A 178 -0.41 -14.85 -5.53
CA TYR A 178 -1.12 -14.72 -4.26
C TYR A 178 -0.14 -14.31 -3.18
N THR A 179 -0.39 -13.17 -2.54
CA THR A 179 0.36 -12.65 -1.39
C THR A 179 -0.52 -12.68 -0.14
N ASN A 180 0.03 -13.17 0.96
CA ASN A 180 -0.52 -13.08 2.31
C ASN A 180 0.56 -12.54 3.26
N GLN A 181 0.25 -11.43 3.93
CA GLN A 181 1.12 -10.80 4.93
C GLN A 181 0.34 -10.69 6.24
N GLY A 182 0.72 -11.45 7.27
CA GLY A 182 0.16 -11.30 8.61
C GLY A 182 0.57 -9.98 9.27
N ASP A 183 -0.19 -9.59 10.29
CA ASP A 183 0.07 -8.43 11.13
C ASP A 183 0.76 -8.85 12.44
N PRO A 184 1.92 -8.28 12.84
CA PRO A 184 2.60 -8.63 14.10
C PRO A 184 1.94 -8.05 15.36
N LEU A 185 0.70 -7.58 15.25
CA LEU A 185 -0.14 -7.11 16.35
C LEU A 185 -1.00 -8.27 16.92
N PRO A 186 -1.53 -8.14 18.15
CA PRO A 186 -2.47 -9.10 18.69
C PRO A 186 -3.61 -9.45 17.73
N GLY A 187 -3.92 -10.74 17.63
CA GLY A 187 -4.97 -11.27 16.76
C GLY A 187 -4.44 -11.87 15.46
N SER A 188 -5.34 -12.17 14.52
CA SER A 188 -5.01 -12.81 13.25
C SER A 188 -5.49 -11.95 12.08
N LYS A 189 -4.99 -10.72 12.02
CA LYS A 189 -5.20 -9.80 10.90
C LYS A 189 -4.11 -10.01 9.84
N ALA A 190 -4.43 -9.71 8.60
CA ALA A 190 -3.57 -9.88 7.45
C ALA A 190 -3.96 -8.96 6.28
N TYR A 191 -3.00 -8.77 5.40
CA TYR A 191 -3.20 -8.28 4.06
C TYR A 191 -3.14 -9.44 3.07
N ASN A 192 -4.16 -9.58 2.24
CA ASN A 192 -4.25 -10.59 1.19
C ASN A 192 -4.40 -9.91 -0.16
N ARG A 193 -3.62 -10.33 -1.16
CA ARG A 193 -3.72 -9.86 -2.54
C ARG A 193 -3.65 -11.04 -3.50
N ILE A 194 -4.57 -11.09 -4.44
CA ILE A 194 -4.49 -11.93 -5.63
C ILE A 194 -4.28 -11.04 -6.85
N ASN A 195 -3.36 -11.44 -7.71
CA ASN A 195 -3.06 -10.75 -8.95
C ASN A 195 -3.05 -11.74 -10.12
N GLY A 196 -3.57 -11.30 -11.26
CA GLY A 196 -3.54 -12.01 -12.52
C GLY A 196 -3.06 -11.07 -13.62
N SER A 197 -2.21 -11.56 -14.51
CA SER A 197 -1.71 -10.77 -15.63
C SER A 197 -1.58 -11.58 -16.90
N LEU A 198 -1.75 -10.88 -18.01
CA LEU A 198 -1.59 -11.39 -19.35
C LEU A 198 -0.76 -10.39 -20.15
N ASN A 199 0.30 -10.88 -20.78
CA ASN A 199 1.12 -10.13 -21.72
C ASN A 199 1.07 -10.83 -23.09
N ILE A 200 0.80 -10.08 -24.14
CA ILE A 200 0.81 -10.55 -25.53
C ILE A 200 1.73 -9.64 -26.33
N THR A 201 2.69 -10.24 -27.03
CA THR A 201 3.51 -9.56 -28.03
C THR A 201 3.30 -10.24 -29.37
N SER A 202 2.90 -9.48 -30.39
CA SER A 202 2.72 -10.01 -31.73
C SER A 202 3.41 -9.13 -32.78
N GLN A 203 3.85 -9.76 -33.86
CA GLN A 203 4.33 -9.10 -35.05
C GLN A 203 3.80 -9.80 -36.30
N SER A 204 3.48 -9.05 -37.34
CA SER A 204 3.12 -9.61 -38.64
C SER A 204 4.30 -10.37 -39.25
N LYS A 205 4.04 -11.31 -40.15
CA LYS A 205 5.09 -12.10 -40.83
C LYS A 205 6.14 -11.23 -41.54
N ASN A 206 5.74 -10.08 -42.06
CA ASN A 206 6.61 -9.11 -42.71
C ASN A 206 7.26 -8.09 -41.75
N GLY A 207 7.04 -8.23 -40.44
CA GLY A 207 7.58 -7.36 -39.39
C GLY A 207 7.05 -5.93 -39.35
N LYS A 208 6.14 -5.57 -40.27
CA LYS A 208 5.63 -4.19 -40.40
C LYS A 208 4.68 -3.80 -39.28
N PHE A 209 3.78 -4.70 -38.88
CA PHE A 209 2.86 -4.46 -37.79
C PHE A 209 3.38 -5.12 -36.52
N LYS A 210 3.40 -4.38 -35.41
CA LYS A 210 3.79 -4.87 -34.09
C LYS A 210 2.74 -4.47 -33.07
N LEU A 211 2.43 -5.37 -32.14
CA LEU A 211 1.49 -5.17 -31.06
C LEU A 211 2.13 -5.67 -29.76
N ASN A 212 2.11 -4.85 -28.71
CA ASN A 212 2.32 -5.28 -27.35
C ASN A 212 1.07 -4.91 -26.57
N ALA A 213 0.46 -5.87 -25.88
CA ALA A 213 -0.69 -5.64 -25.02
C ALA A 213 -0.46 -6.31 -23.68
N SER A 214 -0.76 -5.61 -22.60
CA SER A 214 -0.69 -6.16 -21.25
C SER A 214 -1.93 -5.80 -20.46
N VAL A 215 -2.41 -6.74 -19.66
CA VAL A 215 -3.52 -6.55 -18.72
C VAL A 215 -3.07 -7.12 -17.39
N ASN A 216 -3.29 -6.36 -16.33
CA ASN A 216 -3.05 -6.74 -14.96
C ASN A 216 -4.33 -6.46 -14.16
N TYR A 217 -4.80 -7.44 -13.42
CA TYR A 217 -5.94 -7.30 -12.53
C TYR A 217 -5.54 -7.80 -11.14
N ALA A 218 -5.77 -6.99 -10.14
CA ALA A 218 -5.55 -7.38 -8.75
C ALA A 218 -6.79 -7.13 -7.90
N SER A 219 -6.99 -8.01 -6.92
CA SER A 219 -7.95 -7.81 -5.85
C SER A 219 -7.25 -8.03 -4.51
N ASP A 220 -7.45 -7.10 -3.60
CA ASP A 220 -6.87 -7.18 -2.27
C ASP A 220 -7.90 -6.92 -1.17
N LYS A 221 -7.59 -7.45 0.00
CA LYS A 221 -8.29 -7.22 1.25
C LYS A 221 -7.25 -6.93 2.31
N ASN A 222 -7.33 -5.77 2.92
CA ASN A 222 -6.56 -5.39 4.09
C ASN A 222 -7.50 -5.34 5.30
N ASN A 223 -7.27 -6.17 6.32
CA ASN A 223 -8.00 -6.08 7.59
C ASN A 223 -7.12 -5.72 8.80
N THR A 224 -5.91 -5.19 8.53
CA THR A 224 -5.01 -4.67 9.57
C THR A 224 -5.60 -3.43 10.23
N ILE A 225 -5.27 -3.22 11.49
CA ILE A 225 -5.83 -2.12 12.28
C ILE A 225 -4.98 -0.86 12.01
N PRO A 226 -5.59 0.29 11.64
CA PRO A 226 -4.85 1.51 11.34
C PRO A 226 -4.34 2.24 12.59
N THR A 227 -4.13 1.54 13.71
CA THR A 227 -3.62 2.08 14.97
C THR A 227 -2.15 1.74 15.14
N ASP A 228 -1.38 2.68 15.70
CA ASP A 228 -0.03 2.40 16.16
C ASP A 228 -0.06 2.01 17.63
N LEU A 229 0.16 0.73 17.94
CA LEU A 229 0.27 0.27 19.33
C LEU A 229 1.66 0.53 19.91
N ALA A 230 2.66 0.87 19.09
CA ALA A 230 4.00 1.14 19.58
C ALA A 230 4.07 2.37 20.49
N GLN A 231 3.11 3.30 20.38
CA GLN A 231 3.01 4.46 21.28
C GLN A 231 2.85 4.09 22.76
N TYR A 232 2.39 2.86 23.08
CA TYR A 232 2.19 2.38 24.44
C TYR A 232 3.42 1.65 25.01
N TYR A 233 4.59 1.76 24.38
CA TYR A 233 5.82 1.10 24.82
C TYR A 233 6.23 1.48 26.26
N ASN A 234 5.88 2.69 26.70
CA ASN A 234 6.28 3.29 27.98
C ASN A 234 5.20 3.18 29.07
N LEU A 235 4.18 2.33 28.88
CA LEU A 235 3.25 2.01 29.95
C LEU A 235 3.98 1.45 31.17
N ALA A 236 3.45 1.73 32.36
CA ALA A 236 3.98 1.15 33.60
C ALA A 236 4.05 -0.38 33.46
N PRO A 237 5.17 -1.04 33.80
CA PRO A 237 5.30 -2.50 33.64
C PRO A 237 4.23 -3.30 34.41
N ASN A 238 3.67 -2.73 35.47
CA ASN A 238 2.59 -3.32 36.25
C ASN A 238 1.18 -2.81 35.92
N TYR A 239 0.99 -2.11 34.79
CA TYR A 239 -0.35 -1.74 34.34
C TYR A 239 -1.16 -2.99 33.96
N HIS A 240 -2.35 -3.16 34.52
CA HIS A 240 -3.23 -4.27 34.15
C HIS A 240 -4.23 -3.84 33.06
N LEU A 241 -4.47 -4.72 32.10
CA LEU A 241 -5.37 -4.44 30.96
C LEU A 241 -6.84 -4.70 31.27
N TYR A 242 -7.13 -5.49 32.30
CA TYR A 242 -8.47 -5.99 32.57
C TYR A 242 -8.79 -5.86 34.05
N ASN A 243 -10.05 -5.59 34.35
CA ASN A 243 -10.62 -5.74 35.68
C ASN A 243 -10.81 -7.24 36.00
N PRO A 244 -11.04 -7.62 37.28
CA PRO A 244 -11.29 -9.00 37.66
C PRO A 244 -12.51 -9.65 36.98
N ASP A 245 -13.48 -8.87 36.53
CA ASP A 245 -14.66 -9.33 35.78
C ASP A 245 -14.40 -9.55 34.28
N GLY A 246 -13.17 -9.27 33.81
CA GLY A 246 -12.76 -9.41 32.41
C GLY A 246 -13.02 -8.18 31.53
N SER A 247 -13.68 -7.14 32.04
CA SER A 247 -13.83 -5.88 31.31
C SER A 247 -12.49 -5.14 31.19
N TYR A 248 -12.34 -4.27 30.18
CA TYR A 248 -11.13 -3.45 30.05
C TYR A 248 -10.97 -2.53 31.25
N TYR A 249 -9.74 -2.48 31.78
CA TYR A 249 -9.36 -1.48 32.78
C TYR A 249 -9.08 -0.13 32.10
N TRP A 250 -9.57 0.94 32.73
CA TRP A 250 -9.46 2.32 32.25
C TRP A 250 -8.81 3.18 33.31
N PHE A 251 -7.63 3.74 33.02
CA PHE A 251 -6.97 4.67 33.92
C PHE A 251 -7.33 6.11 33.57
N GLY A 252 -8.33 6.64 34.28
CA GLY A 252 -8.88 7.96 34.02
C GLY A 252 -9.43 8.07 32.61
N THR A 253 -9.35 9.27 32.02
CA THR A 253 -9.76 9.54 30.63
C THR A 253 -8.59 9.83 29.70
N SER A 254 -7.37 10.02 30.25
CA SER A 254 -6.18 10.37 29.48
C SER A 254 -5.49 9.16 28.85
N LEU A 255 -5.68 7.96 29.40
CA LEU A 255 -5.06 6.74 28.91
C LEU A 255 -6.11 5.76 28.35
N GLN A 256 -6.05 5.56 27.03
CA GLN A 256 -6.82 4.53 26.35
C GLN A 256 -6.18 3.17 26.59
N ASN A 257 -7.00 2.15 26.88
CA ASN A 257 -6.53 0.78 26.95
C ASN A 257 -6.05 0.30 25.55
N PRO A 258 -4.78 -0.13 25.42
CA PRO A 258 -4.23 -0.50 24.11
C PRO A 258 -4.91 -1.73 23.49
N TYR A 259 -5.45 -2.65 24.30
CA TYR A 259 -6.15 -3.83 23.79
C TYR A 259 -7.57 -3.53 23.31
N ALA A 260 -8.20 -2.45 23.77
CA ALA A 260 -9.52 -2.05 23.28
C ALA A 260 -9.50 -1.64 21.79
N PHE A 261 -8.34 -1.28 21.23
CA PHE A 261 -8.23 -1.08 19.78
C PHE A 261 -8.48 -2.36 18.98
N MET A 262 -8.29 -3.55 19.58
CA MET A 262 -8.49 -4.83 18.90
C MET A 262 -9.96 -5.15 18.64
N GLU A 263 -10.88 -4.51 19.38
CA GLU A 263 -12.32 -4.54 19.14
C GLU A 263 -12.71 -3.79 17.86
N ARG A 264 -11.87 -2.83 17.45
CA ARG A 264 -12.13 -2.04 16.25
C ARG A 264 -11.83 -2.88 15.01
N THR A 265 -12.64 -2.68 13.99
CA THR A 265 -12.44 -3.33 12.69
C THR A 265 -12.14 -2.27 11.65
N SER A 266 -11.13 -2.51 10.81
CA SER A 266 -10.89 -1.74 9.60
C SER A 266 -10.69 -2.74 8.48
N ILE A 267 -11.55 -2.72 7.48
CA ILE A 267 -11.47 -3.59 6.32
C ILE A 267 -11.47 -2.68 5.09
N SER A 268 -10.40 -2.74 4.31
CA SER A 268 -10.35 -2.19 2.96
C SER A 268 -10.33 -3.34 1.96
N LYS A 269 -11.16 -3.24 0.92
CA LYS A 269 -11.18 -4.16 -0.21
C LYS A 269 -10.96 -3.33 -1.46
N SER A 270 -9.93 -3.67 -2.23
CA SER A 270 -9.66 -2.97 -3.49
C SER A 270 -9.68 -3.93 -4.66
N LYS A 271 -10.06 -3.40 -5.82
CA LYS A 271 -9.92 -4.03 -7.13
C LYS A 271 -9.22 -3.05 -8.04
N SER A 272 -8.18 -3.49 -8.73
CA SER A 272 -7.43 -2.68 -9.68
C SER A 272 -7.29 -3.40 -11.02
N LEU A 273 -7.33 -2.64 -12.10
CA LEU A 273 -7.11 -3.09 -13.47
C LEU A 273 -6.18 -2.08 -14.13
N LEU A 274 -5.03 -2.56 -14.61
CA LEU A 274 -4.11 -1.82 -15.46
C LEU A 274 -4.05 -2.52 -16.82
N ALA A 275 -4.42 -1.82 -17.88
CA ALA A 275 -4.34 -2.32 -19.25
C ALA A 275 -3.50 -1.37 -20.09
N ASN A 276 -2.56 -1.93 -20.84
CA ASN A 276 -1.65 -1.20 -21.71
C ASN A 276 -1.67 -1.83 -23.10
N MET A 277 -1.62 -1.02 -24.13
CA MET A 277 -1.50 -1.45 -25.52
C MET A 277 -0.56 -0.50 -26.26
N VAL A 278 0.37 -1.06 -27.02
CA VAL A 278 1.23 -0.34 -27.94
C VAL A 278 1.18 -1.03 -29.28
N ALA A 279 0.62 -0.35 -30.29
CA ALA A 279 0.59 -0.82 -31.66
C ALA A 279 1.50 0.05 -32.53
N SER A 280 2.24 -0.56 -33.45
CA SER A 280 3.02 0.18 -34.44
C SER A 280 2.94 -0.44 -35.83
N TYR A 281 3.07 0.41 -36.85
CA TYR A 281 3.07 0.05 -38.25
C TYR A 281 4.17 0.78 -39.02
N GLN A 282 5.03 0.01 -39.68
CA GLN A 282 6.08 0.52 -40.56
C GLN A 282 5.48 0.95 -41.90
N ILE A 283 5.17 2.24 -42.04
CA ILE A 283 4.60 2.82 -43.27
C ILE A 283 5.63 2.77 -44.40
N LEU A 284 6.84 3.28 -44.13
CA LEU A 284 8.01 3.25 -45.02
C LEU A 284 9.21 2.72 -44.23
N PRO A 285 10.30 2.22 -44.84
CA PRO A 285 11.46 1.73 -44.10
C PRO A 285 12.03 2.71 -43.06
N SER A 286 11.89 4.02 -43.29
CA SER A 286 12.35 5.07 -42.38
C SER A 286 11.23 5.77 -41.59
N LEU A 287 9.96 5.33 -41.72
CA LEU A 287 8.80 5.97 -41.07
C LEU A 287 7.88 4.94 -40.42
N GLU A 288 7.73 5.03 -39.10
CA GLU A 288 6.83 4.21 -38.29
C GLU A 288 5.71 5.07 -37.70
N ALA A 289 4.47 4.62 -37.81
CA ALA A 289 3.37 5.14 -36.99
C ALA A 289 3.18 4.24 -35.78
N LYS A 290 2.99 4.85 -34.60
CA LYS A 290 2.84 4.16 -33.33
C LYS A 290 1.71 4.80 -32.54
N VAL A 291 0.96 4.01 -31.80
CA VAL A 291 -0.02 4.48 -30.83
C VAL A 291 0.13 3.69 -29.54
N SER A 292 0.22 4.39 -28.41
CA SER A 292 0.08 3.80 -27.08
C SER A 292 -1.29 4.14 -26.49
N PHE A 293 -1.85 3.19 -25.75
CA PHE A 293 -3.08 3.32 -24.99
C PHE A 293 -2.88 2.71 -23.60
N GLY A 294 -3.14 3.48 -22.56
CA GLY A 294 -3.16 3.02 -21.18
C GLY A 294 -4.52 3.24 -20.56
N TYR A 295 -4.98 2.29 -19.75
CA TYR A 295 -6.20 2.37 -18.96
C TYR A 295 -5.95 1.87 -17.55
N ASN A 296 -6.34 2.66 -16.56
CA ASN A 296 -6.27 2.30 -15.15
C ASN A 296 -7.66 2.44 -14.52
N LEU A 297 -8.06 1.45 -13.74
CA LEU A 297 -9.25 1.47 -12.92
C LEU A 297 -8.86 0.98 -11.51
N LYS A 298 -9.32 1.69 -10.48
CA LYS A 298 -9.20 1.27 -9.08
C LYS A 298 -10.53 1.53 -8.40
N LYS A 299 -11.10 0.50 -7.78
CA LYS A 299 -12.28 0.59 -6.92
C LYS A 299 -11.89 0.18 -5.52
N MET A 300 -12.34 0.91 -4.51
CA MET A 300 -12.06 0.63 -3.11
C MET A 300 -13.33 0.77 -2.27
N ASP A 301 -13.62 -0.27 -1.50
CA ASP A 301 -14.65 -0.28 -0.47
C ASP A 301 -13.96 -0.38 0.91
N GLN A 302 -14.24 0.57 1.79
CA GLN A 302 -13.69 0.62 3.13
C GLN A 302 -14.81 0.60 4.17
N LEU A 303 -14.63 -0.23 5.20
CA LEU A 303 -15.49 -0.29 6.38
C LEU A 303 -14.62 -0.17 7.62
N GLN A 304 -14.86 0.87 8.41
CA GLN A 304 -14.32 1.00 9.75
C GLN A 304 -15.45 0.85 10.76
N LYS A 305 -15.33 -0.10 11.69
CA LYS A 305 -16.25 -0.26 12.82
C LYS A 305 -15.57 0.17 14.10
N LEU A 306 -16.27 1.01 14.84
CA LEU A 306 -15.85 1.61 16.09
C LEU A 306 -16.91 1.23 17.14
N PRO A 307 -16.89 -0.03 17.64
CA PRO A 307 -17.83 -0.47 18.67
C PRO A 307 -17.57 0.26 19.98
N SER A 308 -18.60 0.37 20.82
CA SER A 308 -18.51 1.05 22.12
C SER A 308 -17.49 0.36 23.04
N THR A 309 -17.36 -0.96 22.95
CA THR A 309 -16.36 -1.75 23.68
C THR A 309 -14.92 -1.36 23.37
N GLY A 310 -14.68 -0.73 22.20
CA GLY A 310 -13.38 -0.26 21.77
C GLY A 310 -12.98 1.12 22.32
N PHE A 311 -13.77 1.70 23.22
CA PHE A 311 -13.56 3.01 23.83
C PHE A 311 -13.73 2.98 25.34
N ASN A 312 -13.07 3.92 26.02
CA ASN A 312 -13.33 4.20 27.42
C ASN A 312 -14.81 4.61 27.57
N PRO A 313 -15.63 3.93 28.42
CA PRO A 313 -17.04 4.26 28.60
C PRO A 313 -17.29 5.72 29.00
N ALA A 314 -16.35 6.38 29.66
CA ALA A 314 -16.44 7.80 30.01
C ALA A 314 -16.30 8.75 28.81
N LEU A 315 -15.76 8.27 27.69
CA LEU A 315 -15.53 9.03 26.45
C LEU A 315 -16.31 8.50 25.25
N ALA A 316 -16.90 7.31 25.38
CA ALA A 316 -17.62 6.66 24.30
C ALA A 316 -18.87 7.46 23.93
N SER A 317 -19.07 7.71 22.64
CA SER A 317 -20.25 8.38 22.09
C SER A 317 -21.24 7.38 21.45
N GLY A 318 -21.16 6.11 21.86
CA GLY A 318 -21.89 5.00 21.27
C GLY A 318 -21.18 4.36 20.07
N PRO A 319 -21.79 3.32 19.48
CA PRO A 319 -21.21 2.62 18.33
C PRO A 319 -21.19 3.52 17.10
N GLN A 320 -20.11 3.47 16.34
CA GLN A 320 -19.96 4.24 15.09
C GLN A 320 -19.38 3.37 13.98
N ALA A 321 -19.70 3.69 12.74
CA ALA A 321 -19.09 3.08 11.58
C ALA A 321 -18.82 4.12 10.51
N ALA A 322 -17.68 4.00 9.84
CA ALA A 322 -17.36 4.79 8.66
C ALA A 322 -17.32 3.88 7.43
N TYR A 323 -18.02 4.30 6.38
CA TYR A 323 -18.09 3.61 5.10
C TYR A 323 -17.46 4.51 4.03
N GLY A 324 -16.43 4.02 3.37
CA GLY A 324 -15.74 4.72 2.30
C GLY A 324 -15.90 3.96 1.00
N PHE A 325 -16.20 4.68 -0.08
CA PHE A 325 -16.25 4.15 -1.44
C PHE A 325 -15.41 5.07 -2.32
N SER A 326 -14.52 4.51 -3.13
CA SER A 326 -13.76 5.30 -4.09
C SER A 326 -13.62 4.58 -5.41
N ASP A 327 -13.87 5.32 -6.47
CA ASP A 327 -13.71 4.89 -7.85
C ASP A 327 -12.72 5.84 -8.53
N TYR A 328 -11.62 5.30 -9.02
CA TYR A 328 -10.66 6.01 -9.84
C TYR A 328 -10.61 5.36 -11.21
N ASN A 329 -10.71 6.16 -12.26
CA ASN A 329 -10.46 5.72 -13.63
C ASN A 329 -9.57 6.72 -14.36
N SER A 330 -8.68 6.24 -15.21
CA SER A 330 -7.91 7.10 -16.10
C SER A 330 -7.56 6.39 -17.38
N TYR A 331 -7.47 7.15 -18.46
CA TYR A 331 -6.92 6.68 -19.72
C TYR A 331 -5.91 7.66 -20.28
N ILE A 332 -5.00 7.13 -21.10
CA ILE A 332 -4.03 7.92 -21.87
C ILE A 332 -3.92 7.34 -23.27
N VAL A 333 -3.85 8.21 -24.27
CA VAL A 333 -3.63 7.87 -25.69
C VAL A 333 -2.49 8.73 -26.23
N GLU A 334 -1.48 8.10 -26.83
CA GLU A 334 -0.34 8.84 -27.40
C GLU A 334 -0.02 8.36 -28.82
N PRO A 335 -0.56 9.02 -29.85
CA PRO A 335 -0.16 8.79 -31.23
C PRO A 335 1.22 9.42 -31.50
N GLN A 336 2.06 8.70 -32.25
CA GLN A 336 3.42 9.08 -32.58
C GLN A 336 3.76 8.70 -34.03
N LEU A 337 4.55 9.54 -34.69
CA LEU A 337 5.24 9.28 -35.95
C LEU A 337 6.74 9.37 -35.71
N ASN A 338 7.43 8.26 -35.95
CA ASN A 338 8.87 8.13 -35.76
C ASN A 338 9.55 8.05 -37.13
N TYR A 339 10.43 9.00 -37.44
CA TYR A 339 11.27 8.98 -38.62
C TYR A 339 12.73 8.73 -38.24
N THR A 340 13.34 7.70 -38.82
CA THR A 340 14.77 7.40 -38.64
C THR A 340 15.42 7.17 -39.99
N LYS A 341 16.44 7.97 -40.33
CA LYS A 341 17.19 7.83 -41.58
C LYS A 341 18.69 7.96 -41.32
N SER A 342 19.43 6.94 -41.73
CA SER A 342 20.90 6.94 -41.72
C SER A 342 21.43 7.36 -43.09
N PHE A 343 22.46 8.20 -43.12
CA PHE A 343 23.13 8.66 -44.35
C PHE A 343 24.63 8.84 -44.09
N GLY A 344 25.46 8.01 -44.73
CA GLY A 344 26.89 7.97 -44.45
C GLY A 344 27.16 7.64 -42.98
N LYS A 345 27.87 8.52 -42.27
CA LYS A 345 28.16 8.40 -40.83
C LYS A 345 27.13 9.12 -39.93
N HIS A 346 26.05 9.65 -40.51
CA HIS A 346 25.05 10.43 -39.79
C HIS A 346 23.75 9.65 -39.63
N GLU A 347 23.00 9.95 -38.57
CA GLU A 347 21.67 9.42 -38.31
C GLU A 347 20.75 10.58 -37.90
N LEU A 348 19.62 10.71 -38.59
CA LEU A 348 18.56 11.65 -38.24
C LEU A 348 17.39 10.90 -37.63
N LYS A 349 17.02 11.26 -36.40
CA LYS A 349 15.83 10.78 -35.69
C LYS A 349 14.89 11.96 -35.43
N VAL A 350 13.65 11.85 -35.90
CA VAL A 350 12.60 12.84 -35.67
C VAL A 350 11.38 12.12 -35.11
N LEU A 351 10.84 12.65 -34.01
CA LEU A 351 9.59 12.18 -33.40
C LEU A 351 8.57 13.31 -33.44
N LEU A 352 7.38 13.01 -33.95
CA LEU A 352 6.21 13.88 -33.86
C LEU A 352 5.12 13.11 -33.12
N GLY A 353 4.53 13.67 -32.08
CA GLY A 353 3.47 12.99 -31.33
C GLY A 353 2.66 13.93 -30.47
N GLY A 354 1.56 13.41 -29.93
CA GLY A 354 0.71 14.08 -28.95
C GLY A 354 0.34 13.13 -27.82
N SER A 355 -0.17 13.68 -26.72
CA SER A 355 -0.63 12.91 -25.57
C SER A 355 -1.97 13.46 -25.11
N TRP A 356 -2.94 12.58 -24.91
CA TRP A 356 -4.22 12.91 -24.31
C TRP A 356 -4.45 12.00 -23.12
N GLN A 357 -4.57 12.61 -21.93
CA GLN A 357 -4.86 11.91 -20.68
C GLN A 357 -6.11 12.50 -20.03
N GLN A 358 -6.92 11.63 -19.43
CA GLN A 358 -8.00 12.01 -18.52
C GLN A 358 -7.96 11.10 -17.30
N SER A 359 -8.21 11.69 -16.13
CA SER A 359 -8.41 10.96 -14.87
C SER A 359 -9.64 11.50 -14.15
N VAL A 360 -10.47 10.60 -13.64
CA VAL A 360 -11.63 10.89 -12.82
C VAL A 360 -11.51 10.11 -11.53
N ALA A 361 -11.62 10.81 -10.41
CA ALA A 361 -11.63 10.23 -9.09
C ALA A 361 -12.94 10.65 -8.40
N GLU A 362 -13.73 9.67 -8.00
CA GLU A 362 -14.96 9.86 -7.24
C GLU A 362 -14.80 9.15 -5.90
N GLY A 363 -15.33 9.78 -4.86
CA GLY A 363 -15.23 9.30 -3.50
C GLY A 363 -16.46 9.66 -2.71
N HIS A 364 -17.00 8.69 -1.98
CA HIS A 364 -18.09 8.88 -1.04
C HIS A 364 -17.64 8.40 0.33
N TYR A 365 -17.94 9.20 1.35
CA TYR A 365 -17.68 8.87 2.73
C TYR A 365 -18.98 9.06 3.52
N LEU A 366 -19.37 8.04 4.27
CA LEU A 366 -20.55 8.04 5.12
C LEU A 366 -20.11 7.71 6.54
N LEU A 367 -20.46 8.58 7.48
CA LEU A 367 -20.32 8.32 8.90
C LEU A 367 -21.68 7.92 9.46
N GLY A 368 -21.80 6.68 9.91
CA GLY A 368 -22.94 6.19 10.68
C GLY A 368 -22.69 6.39 12.18
N THR A 369 -23.68 6.96 12.86
CA THR A 369 -23.73 7.13 14.32
C THR A 369 -25.08 6.64 14.85
N ASN A 370 -25.26 6.67 16.17
CA ASN A 370 -26.53 6.33 16.84
C ASN A 370 -27.07 4.93 16.53
N PHE A 371 -26.19 3.96 16.29
CA PHE A 371 -26.62 2.57 16.18
C PHE A 371 -27.19 2.08 17.52
N ALA A 372 -28.21 1.22 17.48
CA ALA A 372 -28.81 0.66 18.69
C ALA A 372 -27.86 -0.35 19.39
N SER A 373 -26.93 -0.95 18.65
CA SER A 373 -25.90 -1.84 19.20
C SER A 373 -24.68 -1.99 18.28
N ASP A 374 -23.57 -2.49 18.84
CA ASP A 374 -22.34 -2.79 18.10
C ASP A 374 -22.54 -3.82 16.97
N SER A 375 -23.56 -4.70 17.07
CA SER A 375 -23.85 -5.71 16.05
C SER A 375 -24.44 -5.14 14.75
N GLN A 376 -24.88 -3.88 14.76
CA GLN A 376 -25.49 -3.23 13.58
C GLN A 376 -24.48 -2.50 12.68
N LEU A 377 -23.21 -2.40 13.09
CA LEU A 377 -22.18 -1.61 12.41
C LEU A 377 -21.83 -2.09 10.99
N ASP A 378 -22.27 -3.28 10.58
CA ASP A 378 -22.14 -3.75 9.19
C ASP A 378 -23.15 -3.10 8.23
N ASN A 379 -24.29 -2.63 8.73
CA ASN A 379 -25.38 -2.15 7.89
C ASN A 379 -25.57 -0.64 8.09
N MET A 380 -25.11 0.14 7.12
CA MET A 380 -25.24 1.60 7.12
C MET A 380 -26.69 2.10 7.28
N ALA A 381 -27.70 1.31 6.87
CA ALA A 381 -29.11 1.68 7.01
C ALA A 381 -29.64 1.57 8.45
N GLN A 382 -28.84 1.07 9.39
CA GLN A 382 -29.19 1.00 10.82
C GLN A 382 -28.67 2.21 11.62
N ALA A 383 -27.93 3.12 10.98
CA ALA A 383 -27.56 4.39 11.58
C ALA A 383 -28.79 5.30 11.74
N GLY A 384 -28.80 6.12 12.79
CA GLY A 384 -29.94 6.96 13.21
C GLY A 384 -29.67 8.45 13.23
#